data_AF-A0A2H0LQN6-F1
#
_entry.id   AF-A0A2H0LQN6-F1
#
_cell.length_a   1.000
_cell.length_b   1.000
_cell.length_c   1.000
_cell.angle_alpha   90.00
_cell.angle_beta   90.00
_cell.angle_gamma   90.00
#
_symmetry.space_group_name_H-M   'P 1'
#
loop_
_entity.id
_entity.type
_entity.pdbx_description
1 polymer ?
#
loop_
_entity_poly.entity_id
_entity_poly.type
_entity_poly.pdbx_seq_one_letter_code
_entity_poly.pdbx_strand_id
1 'polypeptide(L)'
;MKLERLLKQLYELLDKHGIDTWAVRIKQVRDRLGNCSDDSVVEDLKKFFQGAGTLDDLVILQSNGHRIEKKEEKKVNKYLEYLIQEIKNCF
;
A
#
# COMPACT_ATOMS: atom_id res chain seq x y z
N MET A 1 -7.06 -0.41 14.71
CA MET A 1 -5.67 -0.78 15.10
C MET A 1 -4.64 0.07 14.33
N LYS A 2 -3.34 0.17 14.72
CA LYS A 2 -2.31 0.96 13.96
C LYS A 2 -2.17 0.47 12.52
N LEU A 3 -2.01 -0.84 12.33
CA LEU A 3 -1.84 -1.48 11.01
C LEU A 3 -3.04 -1.23 10.09
N GLU A 4 -4.25 -1.45 10.58
CA GLU A 4 -5.50 -1.19 9.86
C GLU A 4 -5.59 0.25 9.33
N ARG A 5 -5.19 1.24 10.15
CA ARG A 5 -5.16 2.66 9.76
C ARG A 5 -4.14 2.91 8.65
N LEU A 6 -2.96 2.30 8.74
CA LEU A 6 -1.92 2.42 7.70
C LEU A 6 -2.38 1.79 6.38
N LEU A 7 -3.00 0.61 6.43
CA LEU A 7 -3.58 -0.04 5.24
C LEU A 7 -4.69 0.80 4.62
N LYS A 8 -5.52 1.47 5.43
CA LYS A 8 -6.52 2.42 4.93
C LYS A 8 -5.87 3.60 4.20
N GLN A 9 -4.86 4.23 4.80
CA GLN A 9 -4.13 5.35 4.19
C GLN A 9 -3.45 4.95 2.88
N LEU A 10 -2.85 3.75 2.85
CA LEU A 10 -2.23 3.21 1.64
C LEU A 10 -3.27 2.94 0.55
N TYR A 11 -4.39 2.32 0.89
CA TYR A 11 -5.51 2.14 -0.03
C TYR A 11 -5.96 3.47 -0.64
N GLU A 12 -6.23 4.48 0.19
CA GLU A 12 -6.69 5.80 -0.27
C GLU A 12 -5.67 6.49 -1.17
N LEU A 13 -4.37 6.36 -0.88
CA LEU A 13 -3.29 6.88 -1.71
C LEU A 13 -3.27 6.21 -3.09
N LEU A 14 -3.35 4.88 -3.12
CA LEU A 14 -3.29 4.10 -4.35
C LEU A 14 -4.53 4.34 -5.23
N ASP A 15 -5.72 4.33 -4.63
CA ASP A 15 -6.99 4.58 -5.30
C ASP A 15 -7.04 5.99 -5.91
N LYS A 16 -6.61 7.01 -5.14
CA LYS A 16 -6.51 8.39 -5.62
C LYS A 16 -5.62 8.51 -6.86
N HIS A 17 -4.54 7.74 -6.93
CA HIS A 17 -3.57 7.79 -8.02
C HIS A 17 -3.82 6.75 -9.13
N GLY A 18 -4.94 6.01 -9.07
CA GLY A 18 -5.37 5.08 -10.12
C GLY A 18 -4.57 3.77 -10.18
N ILE A 19 -4.09 3.28 -9.03
CA ILE A 19 -3.30 2.06 -8.91
C ILE A 19 -4.22 0.93 -8.44
N ASP A 20 -5.21 0.63 -9.28
CA ASP A 20 -6.41 -0.13 -8.92
C ASP A 20 -6.08 -1.55 -8.42
N THR A 21 -5.13 -2.25 -9.07
CA THR A 21 -4.75 -3.62 -8.70
C THR A 21 -4.24 -3.70 -7.26
N TRP A 22 -3.35 -2.79 -6.85
CA TRP A 22 -2.84 -2.75 -5.48
C TRP A 22 -3.88 -2.22 -4.50
N ALA A 23 -4.66 -1.20 -4.88
CA ALA A 23 -5.73 -0.68 -4.04
C ALA A 23 -6.73 -1.79 -3.66
N VAL A 24 -7.17 -2.61 -4.62
CA VAL A 24 -8.08 -3.74 -4.37
C VAL A 24 -7.45 -4.76 -3.41
N ARG A 25 -6.19 -5.14 -3.62
CA ARG A 25 -5.48 -6.10 -2.74
C ARG A 25 -5.36 -5.59 -1.31
N ILE A 26 -4.99 -4.32 -1.13
CA ILE A 26 -4.87 -3.70 0.20
C ILE A 26 -6.23 -3.62 0.90
N LYS A 27 -7.30 -3.27 0.17
CA LYS A 27 -8.67 -3.27 0.70
C LYS A 27 -9.07 -4.65 1.21
N GLN A 28 -8.83 -5.71 0.43
CA GLN A 28 -9.15 -7.08 0.82
C GLN A 28 -8.42 -7.52 2.09
N VAL A 29 -7.12 -7.21 2.20
CA VAL A 29 -6.33 -7.52 3.41
C VAL A 29 -6.85 -6.74 4.62
N ARG A 30 -7.13 -5.44 4.46
CA ARG A 30 -7.68 -4.60 5.54
C ARG A 30 -9.03 -5.11 6.04
N ASP A 31 -9.94 -5.45 5.13
CA ASP A 31 -11.28 -5.91 5.47
C ASP A 31 -11.22 -7.30 6.18
N ARG A 32 -10.20 -8.11 5.91
CA ARG A 32 -9.91 -9.35 6.69
C ARG A 32 -9.32 -9.05 8.06
N LEU A 33 -8.42 -8.07 8.17
CA LEU A 33 -7.77 -7.68 9.44
C LEU A 33 -8.77 -7.17 10.48
N GLY A 34 -9.83 -6.49 10.06
CA GLY A 34 -10.89 -6.00 10.96
C GLY A 34 -11.77 -7.10 11.55
N ASN A 35 -11.76 -8.31 10.95
CA ASN A 35 -12.64 -9.41 11.32
C ASN A 35 -11.96 -10.52 12.12
N CYS A 36 -10.62 -10.65 12.06
CA CYS A 36 -9.90 -11.72 12.73
C CYS A 36 -8.55 -11.28 13.30
N SER A 37 -8.22 -11.75 14.51
CA SER A 37 -6.90 -11.73 15.14
C SER A 37 -5.96 -12.77 14.50
N ASP A 38 -5.95 -12.84 13.17
CA ASP A 38 -5.47 -14.00 12.42
C ASP A 38 -4.08 -13.71 11.83
N ASP A 39 -3.06 -14.35 12.41
CA ASP A 39 -1.67 -14.29 11.95
C ASP A 39 -1.54 -14.62 10.45
N SER A 40 -2.48 -15.37 9.87
CA SER A 40 -2.51 -15.65 8.44
C SER A 40 -2.68 -14.39 7.57
N VAL A 41 -3.40 -13.37 8.05
CA VAL A 41 -3.58 -12.10 7.33
C VAL A 41 -2.28 -11.31 7.30
N VAL A 42 -1.51 -11.38 8.38
CA VAL A 42 -0.18 -10.77 8.48
C VAL A 42 0.81 -11.48 7.55
N GLU A 43 0.78 -12.81 7.48
CA GLU A 43 1.59 -13.58 6.54
C GLU A 43 1.23 -13.30 5.07
N ASP A 44 -0.05 -13.15 4.74
CA ASP A 44 -0.48 -12.74 3.41
C ASP A 44 0.01 -11.31 3.07
N LEU A 45 -0.02 -10.41 4.05
CA LEU A 45 0.48 -9.05 3.87
C LEU A 45 2.01 -9.02 3.68
N LYS A 46 2.77 -9.86 4.39
CA LYS A 46 4.23 -9.97 4.21
C LYS A 46 4.61 -10.32 2.76
N LYS A 47 3.81 -11.15 2.09
CA LYS A 47 4.04 -11.53 0.67
C LYS A 47 3.97 -10.32 -0.28
N PHE A 48 3.29 -9.23 0.11
CA PHE A 48 3.22 -8.03 -0.74
C PHE A 48 4.54 -7.26 -0.80
N PHE A 49 5.52 -7.59 0.04
CA PHE A 49 6.82 -6.94 0.15
C PHE A 49 7.99 -7.88 -0.20
N GLN A 50 7.73 -9.13 -0.62
CA GLN A 50 8.78 -10.12 -0.88
C GLN A 50 8.84 -10.48 -2.38
N GLY A 51 9.97 -10.16 -3.02
CA GLY A 51 10.23 -10.46 -4.44
C GLY A 51 10.22 -9.24 -5.36
N ALA A 52 10.31 -9.49 -6.67
CA ALA A 52 10.27 -8.46 -7.70
C ALA A 52 8.83 -8.16 -8.16
N GLY A 53 8.52 -6.88 -8.42
CA GLY A 53 7.18 -6.43 -8.78
C GLY A 53 6.25 -6.34 -7.57
N THR A 54 6.82 -6.11 -6.39
CA THR A 54 6.10 -6.01 -5.13
C THR A 54 5.67 -4.58 -4.85
N LEU A 55 4.98 -4.37 -3.73
CA LEU A 55 4.59 -3.05 -3.28
C LEU A 55 5.80 -2.18 -2.92
N ASP A 56 6.93 -2.78 -2.53
CA ASP A 56 8.21 -2.09 -2.28
C ASP A 56 8.79 -1.46 -3.56
N ASP A 57 8.50 -2.04 -4.73
CA ASP A 57 8.99 -1.56 -6.03
C ASP A 57 8.07 -0.49 -6.64
N LEU A 58 6.94 -0.21 -6.01
CA LEU A 58 5.92 0.66 -6.58
C LEU A 58 6.37 2.12 -6.57
N VAL A 59 6.43 2.72 -7.76
CA VAL A 59 6.66 4.16 -7.94
C VAL A 59 5.48 4.78 -8.67
N ILE A 60 4.89 5.81 -8.08
CA ILE A 60 3.76 6.56 -8.61
C ILE A 60 4.28 7.66 -9.53
N LEU A 61 4.30 7.40 -10.84
CA LEU A 61 4.73 8.35 -11.87
C LEU A 61 3.61 8.65 -12.87
N GLN A 62 3.54 9.90 -13.32
CA GLN A 62 2.68 10.32 -14.43
C GLN A 62 3.04 9.57 -15.71
N SER A 63 4.33 9.30 -15.95
CA SER A 63 4.80 8.52 -17.11
C SER A 63 4.31 7.08 -17.13
N ASN A 64 3.90 6.55 -15.98
CA ASN A 64 3.35 5.20 -15.85
C ASN A 64 1.82 5.19 -16.06
N GLY A 65 1.23 6.33 -16.44
CA GLY A 65 -0.23 6.48 -16.61
C GLY A 65 -1.00 6.69 -15.31
N HIS A 66 -0.31 6.88 -14.18
CA HIS A 66 -0.96 7.14 -12.90
C HIS A 66 -1.56 8.56 -12.85
N ARG A 67 -2.62 8.72 -12.05
CA ARG A 67 -3.34 9.99 -11.88
C ARG A 67 -2.56 10.90 -10.93
N ILE A 68 -1.48 11.50 -11.42
CA ILE A 68 -0.62 12.40 -10.66
C ILE A 68 0.03 13.43 -11.58
N GLU A 69 0.28 14.64 -11.06
CA GLU A 69 1.14 15.61 -11.75
C GLU A 69 2.62 15.38 -11.43
N LYS A 70 3.50 15.55 -12.43
CA LYS A 70 4.95 15.39 -12.26
C LYS A 70 5.55 16.13 -11.05
N LYS A 71 5.03 17.33 -10.73
CA LYS A 71 5.51 18.14 -9.59
C LYS A 71 5.18 17.51 -8.22
N GLU A 72 4.18 16.65 -8.16
CA GLU A 72 3.72 16.00 -6.93
C GLU A 72 4.37 14.63 -6.69
N GLU A 73 4.94 14.00 -7.73
CA GLU A 73 5.53 12.65 -7.68
C GLU A 73 6.49 12.47 -6.52
N LYS A 74 7.42 13.40 -6.31
CA LYS A 74 8.41 13.30 -5.22
C LYS A 74 7.74 13.26 -3.84
N LYS A 75 6.73 14.11 -3.62
CA LYS A 75 6.01 14.18 -2.34
C LYS A 75 5.18 12.93 -2.11
N VAL A 76 4.46 12.48 -3.13
CA VAL A 76 3.61 11.29 -3.07
C VAL A 76 4.42 10.03 -2.85
N ASN A 77 5.51 9.83 -3.59
CA ASN A 77 6.37 8.65 -3.43
C ASN A 77 7.08 8.64 -2.07
N LYS A 78 7.48 9.80 -1.54
CA LYS A 78 8.00 9.87 -0.16
C LYS A 78 6.96 9.44 0.89
N TYR A 79 5.68 9.78 0.66
CA TYR A 79 4.60 9.34 1.56
C TYR A 79 4.27 7.85 1.37
N LEU A 80 4.32 7.33 0.14
CA LEU A 80 4.20 5.91 -0.15
C LEU A 80 5.29 5.10 0.58
N GLU A 81 6.56 5.49 0.44
CA GLU A 81 7.70 4.87 1.14
C GLU A 81 7.48 4.88 2.66
N TYR A 82 7.05 6.02 3.22
CA TYR A 82 6.74 6.13 4.65
C TYR A 82 5.66 5.12 5.07
N LEU A 83 4.55 5.02 4.34
CA LEU A 83 3.47 4.09 4.66
C LEU A 83 3.93 2.63 4.58
N ILE A 84 4.70 2.29 3.55
CA ILE A 84 5.27 0.96 3.36
C ILE A 84 6.16 0.58 4.56
N GLN A 85 7.07 1.48 4.97
CA GLN A 85 7.96 1.24 6.11
C GLN A 85 7.18 1.10 7.42
N GLU A 86 6.19 1.96 7.66
CA GLU A 86 5.36 1.86 8.87
C GLU A 86 4.52 0.59 8.94
N ILE A 87 4.07 0.07 7.79
CA ILE A 87 3.36 -1.22 7.71
C ILE A 87 4.32 -2.36 8.03
N LYS A 88 5.52 -2.36 7.45
CA LYS A 88 6.55 -3.37 7.72
C LYS A 88 6.96 -3.38 9.20
N ASN A 89 7.01 -2.23 9.85
CA ASN A 89 7.29 -2.11 11.29
C ASN A 89 6.18 -2.68 12.21
N CYS A 90 5.04 -3.12 11.67
CA CYS A 90 3.98 -3.74 12.45
C CYS A 90 4.15 -5.25 12.62
N PHE A 91 5.13 -5.89 11.99
CA PHE A 91 5.36 -7.35 12.04
C PHE A 91 6.82 -7.74 11.82
#